data_AF-A0A4Q2YXL9-F1
#
_entry.id   AF-A0A4Q2YXL9-F1
#
_cell.length_a   1.000
_cell.length_b   1.000
_cell.length_c   1.000
_cell.angle_alpha   90.00
_cell.angle_beta   90.00
_cell.angle_gamma   90.00
#
_symmetry.space_group_name_H-M   'P 1'
#
loop_
_entity.id
_entity.type
_entity.pdbx_description
1 polymer ?
#
loop_
_entity_poly.entity_id
_entity_poly.type
_entity_poly.pdbx_seq_one_letter_code
_entity_poly.pdbx_strand_id
1 'polypeptide(L)'
;MILSGITVAAAGALPGFAYAAAGTPKRLVFIIQRGAADGLGIVAPTGDPAFAAARRAMADETAGGAKLDAMFTLHPSLSQTATLYTGKQAHFAHAVATGYRDRSHFDGQNMLEGGGSRPYGRDT
;
A
#
# COMPACT_ATOMS: atom_id res chain seq x y z
N MET A 1 21.88 49.73 -25.09
CA MET A 1 21.41 49.48 -23.70
C MET A 1 20.53 48.24 -23.73
N ILE A 2 21.01 47.17 -23.10
CA ILE A 2 20.30 46.11 -22.37
C ILE A 2 19.08 45.46 -23.06
N LEU A 3 19.25 44.24 -23.60
CA LEU A 3 18.19 43.23 -23.58
C LEU A 3 18.75 41.82 -23.88
N SER A 4 19.24 41.10 -22.87
CA SER A 4 19.32 39.62 -22.87
C SER A 4 19.99 39.15 -21.58
N GLY A 5 19.27 38.43 -20.73
CA GLY A 5 19.91 37.86 -19.54
C GLY A 5 19.06 37.07 -18.56
N ILE A 6 17.74 36.92 -18.76
CA ILE A 6 16.87 36.30 -17.73
C ILE A 6 16.37 34.89 -18.06
N THR A 7 16.55 34.36 -19.27
CA THR A 7 15.80 33.15 -19.68
C THR A 7 16.42 31.78 -19.34
N VAL A 8 17.61 31.68 -18.75
CA VAL A 8 18.30 30.37 -18.57
C VAL A 8 18.22 29.80 -17.14
N ALA A 9 17.87 30.60 -16.12
CA ALA A 9 17.92 30.13 -14.73
C ALA A 9 16.71 29.27 -14.27
N ALA A 10 15.61 29.23 -15.03
CA ALA A 10 14.38 28.56 -14.59
C ALA A 10 14.36 27.03 -14.84
N ALA A 11 15.22 26.51 -15.72
CA ALA A 11 15.22 25.08 -16.09
C ALA A 11 15.71 24.15 -14.96
N GLY A 12 16.53 24.65 -14.02
CA GLY A 12 17.03 23.89 -12.87
C GLY A 12 16.08 23.82 -11.68
N ALA A 13 14.99 24.60 -11.68
CA ALA A 13 14.01 24.66 -10.59
C ALA A 13 12.79 23.75 -10.82
N LEU A 14 12.70 23.10 -11.99
CA LEU A 14 11.66 22.11 -12.26
C LEU A 14 12.07 20.77 -11.62
N PRO A 15 11.19 20.12 -10.83
CA PRO A 15 11.49 18.80 -10.29
C PRO A 15 11.83 17.83 -11.42
N GLY A 16 13.04 17.28 -11.40
CA GLY A 16 13.43 16.23 -12.33
C GLY A 16 12.69 14.94 -11.99
N PHE A 17 12.17 14.24 -13.01
CA PHE A 17 11.70 12.88 -12.82
C PHE A 17 12.91 11.95 -12.64
N ALA A 18 13.02 11.32 -11.48
CA ALA A 18 13.99 10.25 -11.27
C ALA A 18 13.45 8.94 -11.87
N TYR A 19 14.14 8.41 -12.86
CA TYR A 19 13.84 7.10 -13.43
C TYR A 19 14.69 6.02 -12.76
N ALA A 20 14.09 4.87 -12.47
CA ALA A 20 14.86 3.70 -12.05
C ALA A 20 15.77 3.26 -13.21
N ALA A 21 17.08 3.19 -12.97
CA ALA A 21 18.08 2.78 -13.97
C ALA A 21 18.13 1.25 -14.20
N ALA A 22 17.00 0.56 -14.06
CA ALA A 22 16.94 -0.89 -14.25
C ALA A 22 16.99 -1.20 -15.75
N GLY A 23 17.90 -2.08 -16.17
CA GLY A 23 18.05 -2.53 -17.57
C GLY A 23 16.92 -3.46 -18.04
N THR A 24 15.67 -3.11 -17.80
CA THR A 24 14.50 -3.91 -18.14
C THR A 24 13.33 -3.02 -18.58
N PRO A 25 12.52 -3.46 -19.57
CA PRO A 25 11.28 -2.76 -19.91
C PRO A 25 10.17 -2.96 -18.86
N LYS A 26 10.39 -3.83 -17.86
CA LYS A 26 9.41 -4.11 -16.79
C LYS A 26 9.18 -2.87 -15.94
N ARG A 27 7.92 -2.61 -15.61
CA ARG A 27 7.50 -1.49 -14.75
C ARG A 27 6.94 -2.06 -13.45
N LEU A 28 7.38 -1.53 -12.32
CA LEU A 28 6.75 -1.77 -11.02
C LEU A 28 5.82 -0.59 -10.75
N VAL A 29 4.54 -0.88 -10.52
CA VAL A 29 3.58 0.10 -10.03
C VAL A 29 3.34 -0.18 -8.56
N PHE A 30 3.71 0.76 -7.70
CA PHE A 30 3.48 0.68 -6.26
C PHE A 30 2.36 1.64 -5.86
N ILE A 31 1.28 1.10 -5.32
CA ILE A 31 0.10 1.86 -4.89
C ILE A 31 0.05 1.83 -3.37
N ILE A 32 0.15 3.01 -2.74
CA ILE A 32 0.02 3.17 -1.29
C ILE A 32 -1.37 3.75 -1.01
N GLN A 33 -2.16 3.04 -0.21
CA GLN A 33 -3.43 3.54 0.30
C GLN A 33 -3.18 4.39 1.55
N ARG A 34 -2.97 5.71 1.35
CA ARG A 34 -2.85 6.67 2.45
C ARG A 34 -4.15 6.74 3.25
N GLY A 35 -4.04 6.95 4.57
CA GLY A 35 -5.22 7.01 5.46
C GLY A 35 -5.67 5.67 6.04
N ALA A 36 -4.82 4.64 5.98
CA ALA A 36 -5.02 3.28 6.47
C ALA A 36 -6.11 2.48 5.73
N ALA A 37 -5.66 1.62 4.82
CA ALA A 37 -6.47 0.49 4.39
C ALA A 37 -6.66 -0.51 5.54
N ASP A 38 -7.90 -0.88 5.86
CA ASP A 38 -8.18 -1.91 6.86
C ASP A 38 -7.97 -3.31 6.27
N GLY A 39 -6.85 -3.93 6.64
CA GLY A 39 -6.50 -5.28 6.19
C GLY A 39 -7.49 -6.35 6.65
N LEU A 40 -8.15 -6.18 7.81
CA LEU A 40 -9.16 -7.14 8.29
C LEU A 40 -10.43 -7.11 7.42
N GLY A 41 -10.81 -5.92 6.93
CA GLY A 41 -11.94 -5.77 6.01
C GLY A 41 -11.63 -6.29 4.61
N ILE A 42 -10.39 -6.11 4.13
CA ILE A 42 -9.95 -6.58 2.81
C ILE A 42 -9.82 -8.12 2.81
N VAL A 43 -9.07 -8.68 3.76
CA VAL A 43 -8.82 -10.12 3.87
C VAL A 43 -9.15 -10.61 5.28
N ALA A 44 -10.40 -10.99 5.48
CA ALA A 44 -10.94 -11.37 6.78
C ALA A 44 -10.53 -12.80 7.17
N PRO A 45 -10.07 -13.04 8.42
CA PRO A 45 -9.73 -14.36 8.93
C PRO A 45 -10.99 -15.15 9.34
N THR A 46 -11.92 -15.35 8.42
CA THR A 46 -13.20 -16.04 8.69
C THR A 46 -13.08 -17.50 9.16
N GLY A 47 -11.93 -18.14 8.98
CA GLY A 47 -11.64 -19.47 9.51
C GLY A 47 -11.21 -19.46 10.98
N ASP A 48 -10.95 -18.28 11.56
CA ASP A 48 -10.72 -18.13 12.99
C ASP A 48 -12.07 -18.17 13.73
N PRO A 49 -12.29 -19.14 14.65
CA PRO A 49 -13.54 -19.26 15.39
C PRO A 49 -13.85 -18.04 16.27
N ALA A 50 -12.83 -17.27 16.66
CA ALA A 50 -13.02 -16.05 17.46
C ALA A 50 -13.43 -14.83 16.60
N PHE A 51 -13.21 -14.86 15.28
CA PHE A 51 -13.37 -13.67 14.45
C PHE A 51 -14.82 -13.15 14.40
N ALA A 52 -15.79 -14.03 14.14
CA ALA A 52 -17.19 -13.63 14.07
C ALA A 52 -17.73 -13.08 15.40
N ALA A 53 -17.28 -13.64 16.52
CA ALA A 53 -17.65 -13.15 17.85
C ALA A 53 -17.03 -11.77 18.13
N ALA A 54 -15.77 -11.56 17.75
CA ALA A 54 -15.07 -10.30 17.96
C ALA A 54 -15.47 -9.18 16.97
N ARG A 55 -15.89 -9.53 15.75
CA ARG A 55 -16.08 -8.61 14.61
C ARG A 55 -17.30 -8.96 13.76
N ARG A 56 -18.46 -9.16 14.39
CA ARG A 56 -19.70 -9.61 13.73
C ARG A 56 -20.04 -8.86 12.44
N ALA A 57 -19.99 -7.54 12.44
CA ALA A 57 -20.29 -6.73 11.25
C ALA A 57 -19.36 -7.06 10.07
N MET A 58 -18.04 -7.14 10.30
CA MET A 58 -17.08 -7.50 9.26
C MET A 58 -17.24 -8.96 8.80
N ALA A 59 -17.59 -9.87 9.72
CA ALA A 59 -17.87 -11.25 9.37
C ALA A 59 -19.10 -11.36 8.44
N ASP A 60 -20.15 -10.60 8.71
CA ASP A 60 -21.35 -10.53 7.87
C ASP A 60 -21.02 -9.93 6.48
N GLU A 61 -20.24 -8.85 6.44
CA GLU A 61 -19.79 -8.20 5.20
C GLU A 61 -18.92 -9.11 4.31
N THR A 62 -18.11 -9.98 4.94
CA THR A 62 -17.18 -10.86 4.22
C THR A 62 -17.73 -12.27 3.97
N ALA A 63 -18.90 -12.62 4.51
CA ALA A 63 -19.48 -13.95 4.40
C ALA A 63 -19.70 -14.42 2.94
N GLY A 64 -20.00 -13.50 2.03
CA GLY A 64 -20.18 -13.77 0.58
C GLY A 64 -18.89 -13.66 -0.25
N GLY A 65 -17.75 -13.47 0.40
CA GLY A 65 -16.48 -13.22 -0.26
C GLY A 65 -15.81 -14.47 -0.83
N ALA A 66 -14.79 -14.27 -1.66
CA ALA A 66 -14.01 -15.39 -2.21
C ALA A 66 -13.06 -15.96 -1.14
N LYS A 67 -13.14 -17.27 -0.89
CA LYS A 67 -12.18 -17.96 -0.02
C LYS A 67 -10.81 -17.98 -0.67
N LEU A 68 -9.79 -17.46 0.03
CA LEU A 68 -8.40 -17.52 -0.40
C LEU A 68 -7.74 -18.84 0.03
N ASP A 69 -8.10 -19.31 1.22
CA ASP A 69 -7.74 -20.59 1.80
C ASP A 69 -8.73 -20.97 2.92
N ALA A 70 -8.35 -21.90 3.81
CA ALA A 70 -9.18 -22.31 4.94
C ALA A 70 -9.36 -21.22 6.01
N MET A 71 -8.42 -20.27 6.10
CA MET A 71 -8.41 -19.21 7.12
C MET A 71 -9.03 -17.91 6.60
N PHE A 72 -8.75 -17.53 5.35
CA PHE A 72 -9.00 -16.18 4.85
C PHE A 72 -10.07 -16.10 3.76
N THR A 73 -10.89 -15.05 3.85
CA THR A 73 -11.88 -14.65 2.84
C THR A 73 -11.62 -13.23 2.38
N LEU A 74 -11.58 -13.04 1.07
CA LEU A 74 -11.45 -11.74 0.43
C LEU A 74 -12.80 -11.03 0.37
N HIS A 75 -12.82 -9.72 0.63
CA HIS A 75 -14.04 -8.90 0.57
C HIS A 75 -14.79 -9.07 -0.78
N PRO A 76 -16.14 -9.21 -0.79
CA PRO A 76 -16.92 -9.45 -2.02
C PRO A 76 -16.72 -8.40 -3.12
N SER A 77 -16.48 -7.14 -2.76
CA SER A 77 -16.21 -6.06 -3.72
C SER A 77 -14.90 -6.19 -4.50
N LEU A 78 -14.03 -7.14 -4.14
CA LEU A 78 -12.73 -7.38 -4.77
C LEU A 78 -12.77 -8.61 -5.71
N SER A 79 -13.89 -8.83 -6.38
CA SER A 79 -14.11 -9.99 -7.28
C SER A 79 -13.04 -10.12 -8.37
N GLN A 80 -12.57 -9.01 -8.95
CA GLN A 80 -11.48 -9.04 -9.94
C GLN A 80 -10.16 -9.52 -9.32
N THR A 81 -9.86 -9.10 -8.10
CA THR A 81 -8.67 -9.57 -7.37
C THR A 81 -8.79 -11.06 -7.03
N ALA A 82 -10.00 -11.56 -6.74
CA ALA A 82 -10.23 -12.99 -6.56
C ALA A 82 -9.90 -13.80 -7.83
N THR A 83 -10.26 -13.28 -9.00
CA THR A 83 -9.89 -13.88 -10.30
C THR A 83 -8.38 -13.93 -10.48
N LEU A 84 -7.67 -12.83 -10.18
CA LEU A 84 -6.21 -12.79 -10.25
C LEU A 84 -5.58 -13.78 -9.27
N TYR A 85 -6.10 -13.90 -8.06
CA TYR A 85 -5.60 -14.84 -7.07
C TYR A 85 -5.75 -16.29 -7.54
N THR A 86 -6.93 -16.67 -8.03
CA THR A 86 -7.17 -17.99 -8.65
C THR A 86 -6.23 -18.26 -9.82
N GLY A 87 -5.96 -17.24 -10.63
CA GLY A 87 -5.00 -17.29 -11.74
C GLY A 87 -3.54 -17.28 -11.32
N LYS A 88 -3.22 -17.28 -10.02
CA LYS A 88 -1.85 -17.15 -9.45
C LYS A 88 -1.13 -15.86 -9.87
N GLN A 89 -1.91 -14.80 -10.07
CA GLN A 89 -1.45 -13.45 -10.47
C GLN A 89 -1.61 -12.42 -9.35
N ALA A 90 -2.19 -12.80 -8.21
CA ALA A 90 -2.24 -12.00 -7.00
C ALA A 90 -1.79 -12.83 -5.79
N HIS A 91 -1.22 -12.16 -4.79
CA HIS A 91 -0.84 -12.76 -3.52
C HIS A 91 -1.15 -11.78 -2.39
N PHE A 92 -1.45 -12.34 -1.21
CA PHE A 92 -1.77 -11.58 -0.01
C PHE A 92 -0.74 -11.92 1.07
N ALA A 93 -0.12 -10.89 1.64
CA ALA A 93 0.83 -11.06 2.74
C ALA A 93 0.23 -10.47 4.01
N HIS A 94 0.13 -11.30 5.04
CA HIS A 94 -0.42 -10.93 6.34
C HIS A 94 0.68 -10.54 7.32
N ALA A 95 0.32 -9.77 8.36
CA ALA A 95 1.22 -9.36 9.44
C ALA A 95 2.51 -8.67 8.95
N VAL A 96 2.42 -7.90 7.86
CA VAL A 96 3.52 -7.09 7.33
C VAL A 96 3.50 -5.71 8.00
N ALA A 97 4.65 -5.28 8.51
CA ALA A 97 4.83 -3.96 9.11
C ALA A 97 6.24 -3.44 8.85
N THR A 98 6.43 -2.12 8.91
CA THR A 98 7.76 -1.50 8.96
C THR A 98 8.44 -1.84 10.30
N GLY A 99 9.66 -1.35 10.55
CA GLY A 99 10.31 -1.46 11.86
C GLY A 99 9.71 -0.58 12.96
N TYR A 100 8.81 0.33 12.61
CA TYR A 100 8.21 1.29 13.54
C TYR A 100 7.20 0.62 14.49
N ARG A 101 7.26 0.93 15.79
CA ARG A 101 6.49 0.24 16.84
C ARG A 101 5.67 1.18 17.74
N ASP A 102 5.74 2.49 17.52
CA ASP A 102 4.88 3.45 18.21
C ASP A 102 3.51 3.59 17.53
N ARG A 103 2.64 4.45 18.06
CA ARG A 103 1.20 4.50 17.69
C ARG A 103 0.81 5.69 16.79
N SER A 104 1.74 6.57 16.44
CA SER A 104 1.45 7.65 15.48
C SER A 104 1.30 7.09 14.07
N HIS A 105 0.13 7.29 13.47
CA HIS A 105 -0.12 6.93 12.08
C HIS A 105 0.73 7.78 11.12
N PHE A 106 0.92 9.06 11.43
CA PHE A 106 1.72 9.97 10.58
C PHE A 106 3.18 9.50 10.49
N ASP A 107 3.75 9.13 11.63
CA ASP A 107 5.11 8.62 11.76
C ASP A 107 5.27 7.29 11.02
N GLY A 108 4.33 6.36 11.22
CA GLY A 108 4.33 5.07 10.52
C GLY A 108 4.22 5.23 9.01
N GLN A 109 3.42 6.19 8.54
CA GLN A 109 3.29 6.50 7.12
C GLN A 109 4.56 7.15 6.56
N ASN A 110 5.15 8.12 7.25
CA ASN A 110 6.43 8.72 6.86
C ASN A 110 7.54 7.67 6.80
N MET A 111 7.57 6.72 7.74
CA MET A 111 8.51 5.59 7.71
C MET A 111 8.33 4.71 6.48
N LEU A 112 7.08 4.40 6.08
CA LEU A 112 6.79 3.60 4.89
C LEU A 112 7.15 4.33 3.59
N GLU A 113 6.79 5.61 3.47
CA GLU A 113 7.00 6.43 2.28
C GLU A 113 8.46 6.86 2.12
N GLY A 114 9.08 7.25 3.24
CA GLY A 114 10.45 7.75 3.29
C GLY A 114 11.49 6.64 3.40
N GLY A 115 11.17 5.47 3.97
CA GLY A 115 12.10 4.35 4.16
C GLY A 115 13.24 4.63 5.16
N GLY A 116 13.08 5.61 6.04
CA GLY A 116 14.06 5.95 7.10
C GLY A 116 14.13 4.88 8.20
N SER A 117 15.10 5.01 9.11
CA SER A 117 15.19 4.19 10.33
C SER A 117 14.41 4.79 11.51
N ARG A 118 13.94 6.03 11.38
CA ARG A 118 13.11 6.77 12.33
C ARG A 118 12.21 7.78 11.60
N PRO A 119 11.05 8.13 12.16
CA PRO A 119 10.17 9.15 11.58
C PRO A 119 10.92 10.45 11.31
N TYR A 120 10.65 11.07 10.16
CA TYR A 120 11.23 12.33 9.69
C TYR A 120 12.77 12.31 9.60
N GLY A 121 13.38 11.11 9.50
CA GLY A 121 14.83 10.95 9.48
C GLY A 121 15.51 11.12 8.12
N ARG A 122 14.72 11.18 7.03
CA ARG A 122 15.19 11.37 5.65
C ARG A 122 14.50 12.52 4.93
N ASP A 123 13.85 13.41 5.68
CA ASP A 123 13.26 14.61 5.09
C ASP A 123 14.39 15.61 4.81
N THR A 124 14.73 15.74 3.52
CA THR A 124 15.54 16.86 2.99
C THR A 124 14.63 17.92 2.43
#